data_AF-A0A832YJB6-F1
#
_entry.id   AF-A0A832YJB6-F1
#
_cell.length_a   1.000
_cell.length_b   1.000
_cell.length_c   1.000
_cell.angle_alpha   90.00
_cell.angle_beta   90.00
_cell.angle_gamma   90.00
#
_symmetry.space_group_name_H-M   'P 1'
#
loop_
_entity.id
_entity.type
_entity.pdbx_description
1 polymer ?
#
loop_
_entity_poly.entity_id
_entity_poly.type
_entity_poly.pdbx_seq_one_letter_code
_entity_poly.pdbx_strand_id
1 'polypeptide(L)' 'MKQSIKLTMDQMRKISLFQNITKVTPRDCIDDEKQDRLIFVVNEGKMGLAIGKNGSNIKSL' A
#
# COMPACT_ATOMS: atom_id res chain seq x y z
N MET A 1 -1.43 -25.83 -7.71
CA MET A 1 -0.43 -25.40 -6.71
C MET A 1 -0.83 -24.02 -6.22
N LYS A 2 -1.04 -23.80 -4.92
CA LYS A 2 -1.22 -22.43 -4.39
C LYS A 2 0.14 -21.73 -4.47
N GLN A 3 0.24 -20.69 -5.29
CA GLN A 3 1.43 -19.83 -5.29
C GLN A 3 1.51 -19.19 -3.90
N SER A 4 2.55 -19.51 -3.13
CA SER A 4 2.81 -18.79 -1.88
C SER A 4 3.36 -17.42 -2.25
N ILE A 5 2.53 -16.38 -2.15
CA ILE A 5 2.99 -15.00 -2.28
C ILE A 5 3.94 -14.76 -1.09
N LYS A 6 5.24 -14.70 -1.36
CA LYS A 6 6.25 -14.32 -0.36
C LYS A 6 6.40 -12.81 -0.41
N LEU A 7 5.95 -12.12 0.62
CA LEU A 7 6.24 -10.71 0.81
C LEU A 7 7.72 -10.57 1.15
N THR A 8 8.44 -9.74 0.40
CA THR A 8 9.82 -9.37 0.73
C THR A 8 9.84 -8.47 1.97
N MET A 9 11.00 -8.36 2.63
CA MET A 9 11.17 -7.44 3.76
C MET A 9 10.84 -5.99 3.39
N ASP A 10 11.18 -5.58 2.17
CA ASP A 10 10.89 -4.22 1.69
C ASP A 10 9.39 -4.00 1.46
N GLN A 11 8.68 -4.98 0.89
CA GLN A 11 7.22 -4.93 0.79
C GLN A 11 6.57 -4.83 2.17
N MET A 12 7.04 -5.61 3.16
CA MET A 12 6.53 -5.53 4.53
C MET A 12 6.77 -4.15 5.17
N ARG A 13 7.94 -3.54 4.94
CA ARG A 13 8.23 -2.17 5.40
C ARG A 13 7.30 -1.14 4.75
N LYS A 14 7.11 -1.23 3.43
CA LYS A 14 6.20 -0.36 2.66
C LYS A 14 4.75 -0.48 3.16
N ILE A 15 4.29 -1.71 3.42
CA ILE A 15 2.97 -1.98 4.02
C ILE A 15 2.85 -1.34 5.41
N SER A 16 3.84 -1.51 6.27
CA SER A 16 3.86 -0.94 7.62
C SER A 16 3.82 0.60 7.58
N LEU A 17 4.62 1.22 6.70
CA LEU A 17 4.63 2.67 6.50
C LEU A 17 3.26 3.19 6.03
N PHE A 18 2.69 2.54 5.02
CA PHE A 18 1.36 2.87 4.51
C PHE A 18 0.30 2.78 5.60
N GLN A 19 0.29 1.71 6.41
CA GLN A 19 -0.63 1.56 7.53
C GLN A 19 -0.45 2.65 8.58
N ASN A 20 0.79 2.99 8.91
CA ASN A 20 1.10 4.00 9.93
C ASN A 20 0.61 5.39 9.54
N ILE A 21 0.74 5.76 8.27
CA ILE A 21 0.34 7.07 7.75
C ILE A 21 -1.17 7.11 7.49
N THR A 22 -1.69 6.14 6.73
CA THR A 22 -3.07 6.18 6.24
C THR A 22 -4.10 5.67 7.24
N LYS A 23 -3.66 4.92 8.26
CA LYS A 23 -4.49 4.13 9.17
C LYS A 23 -5.37 3.09 8.46
N VAL A 24 -5.03 2.73 7.22
CA VAL A 24 -5.70 1.70 6.43
C VAL A 24 -4.78 0.49 6.26
N THR A 25 -5.31 -0.70 6.52
CA THR A 25 -4.65 -1.97 6.25
C THR A 25 -4.75 -2.33 4.76
N PRO A 26 -3.66 -2.31 3.97
CA PRO A 26 -3.67 -2.80 2.61
C PRO A 26 -3.73 -4.33 2.62
N ARG A 27 -4.39 -4.89 1.62
CA ARG A 27 -4.42 -6.33 1.32
C ARG A 27 -3.14 -6.77 0.62
N ASP A 28 -2.57 -5.90 -0.20
CA ASP A 28 -1.42 -6.22 -1.03
C ASP A 28 -0.60 -4.95 -1.36
N CYS A 29 0.65 -5.18 -1.75
CA CYS A 29 1.63 -4.16 -2.11
C CYS A 29 2.45 -4.66 -3.31
N ILE A 30 2.24 -4.04 -4.46
CA ILE A 30 2.90 -4.39 -5.72
C ILE A 30 3.90 -3.30 -6.06
N ASP A 31 5.16 -3.71 -6.22
CA ASP A 31 6.24 -2.85 -6.66
C ASP A 31 6.36 -2.97 -8.18
N ASP A 32 6.02 -1.91 -8.91
CA ASP A 32 6.17 -1.86 -10.37
C ASP A 32 7.40 -1.02 -10.72
N GLU A 33 8.56 -1.64 -10.61
CA GLU A 33 9.86 -1.01 -10.89
C GLU A 33 9.98 -0.50 -12.33
N LYS A 34 9.25 -1.10 -13.28
CA LYS A 34 9.29 -0.69 -14.69
C LYS A 34 8.64 0.67 -14.92
N GLN A 35 7.64 1.01 -14.10
CA GLN A 35 6.90 2.28 -14.19
C GLN A 35 7.16 3.19 -12.99
N ASP A 36 8.15 2.88 -12.16
CA ASP A 36 8.51 3.62 -10.96
C ASP A 36 7.30 3.97 -10.08
N ARG A 37 6.46 2.96 -9.79
CA ARG A 37 5.24 3.15 -9.01
C ARG A 37 4.99 2.04 -8.02
N LEU A 38 4.41 2.41 -6.88
CA LEU A 38 4.01 1.50 -5.81
C LEU A 38 2.49 1.44 -5.72
N ILE A 39 1.93 0.23 -5.82
CA ILE A 39 0.49 0.01 -5.87
C ILE A 39 0.03 -0.69 -4.60
N PHE A 40 -0.84 -0.03 -3.83
CA PHE A 40 -1.48 -0.60 -2.66
C PHE A 40 -2.92 -1.02 -2.97
N VAL A 41 -3.24 -2.28 -2.72
CA VAL A 41 -4.61 -2.79 -2.82
C VAL A 41 -5.27 -2.65 -1.46
N VAL A 42 -6.42 -1.97 -1.38
CA VAL A 42 -7.16 -1.79 -0.12
C VAL A 42 -8.57 -2.38 -0.23
N ASN A 43 -9.21 -2.56 0.92
CA ASN A 43 -10.63 -2.93 0.95
C ASN A 43 -11.50 -1.85 0.30
N GLU A 44 -12.63 -2.29 -0.27
CA GLU A 44 -13.68 -1.38 -0.74
C GLU A 44 -14.11 -0.41 0.37
N GLY A 45 -14.40 0.84 0.00
CA GLY A 45 -14.75 1.92 0.93
C GLY A 45 -13.57 2.51 1.73
N LYS A 46 -12.36 1.93 1.67
CA LYS A 46 -11.18 2.46 2.36
C LYS A 46 -10.31 3.40 1.52
N MET A 47 -10.58 3.52 0.21
CA MET A 47 -9.79 4.34 -0.70
C MET A 47 -9.72 5.81 -0.27
N GLY A 48 -10.83 6.44 0.08
CA GLY A 48 -10.83 7.85 0.51
C GLY A 48 -10.00 8.09 1.77
N LEU A 49 -10.06 7.16 2.74
CA LEU A 49 -9.23 7.20 3.96
C LEU A 49 -7.75 7.00 3.63
N ALA A 50 -7.46 6.07 2.71
CA ALA A 50 -6.10 5.83 2.25
C ALA A 50 -5.48 7.08 1.59
N ILE A 51 -6.27 7.81 0.79
CA ILE A 51 -5.81 9.03 0.11
C ILE A 51 -5.66 10.20 1.09
N GLY A 52 -6.60 10.33 2.03
CA GLY A 52 -6.67 11.45 2.97
C GLY A 52 -7.23 12.73 2.32
N LYS A 53 -7.51 13.74 3.15
CA LYS A 53 -8.09 15.01 2.67
C LYS A 53 -7.10 15.70 1.73
N ASN A 54 -7.53 16.03 0.50
CA ASN A 54 -6.67 16.63 -0.53
C ASN A 54 -5.38 15.81 -0.84
N GLY A 55 -5.45 14.49 -0.67
CA GLY A 55 -4.29 13.62 -0.89
C GLY A 55 -3.20 13.75 0.18
N SER A 56 -3.53 14.24 1.38
CA SER A 56 -2.56 14.47 2.45
C SER A 56 -1.70 13.25 2.75
N ASN A 57 -2.31 12.05 2.76
CA ASN A 57 -1.62 10.83 3.14
C ASN A 57 -0.68 10.35 2.02
N ILE A 58 -1.11 10.51 0.75
CA ILE A 58 -0.29 10.15 -0.42
C ILE A 58 0.95 11.04 -0.52
N LYS A 59 0.84 12.32 -0.15
CA LYS A 59 1.99 13.25 -0.13
C LYS A 59 2.97 13.01 1.01
N SER A 60 2.57 12.24 2.02
CA SER A 60 3.41 11.88 3.17
C SER A 60 4.11 10.53 3.01
N LEU A 61 3.77 9.77 1.96
CA LEU A 61 4.44 8.54 1.55
C LEU A 61 5.62 8.88 0.63
#